data_AF-A0A2S2R7W9-F1
#
_entry.id   AF-A0A2S2R7W9-F1
#
_cell.length_a   1.000
_cell.length_b   1.000
_cell.length_c   1.000
_cell.angle_alpha   90.00
_cell.angle_beta   90.00
_cell.angle_gamma   90.00
#
_symmetry.space_group_name_H-M   'P 1'
#
loop_
_entity.id
_entity.type
_entity.pdbx_description
1 polymer ?
#
loop_
_entity_poly.entity_id
_entity_poly.type
_entity_poly.pdbx_seq_one_letter_code
_entity_poly.pdbx_strand_id
1 'polypeptide(L)'
;MNSHLLLFTDDLKIFPIIKTPNDEKLLKIDLNLLNNWCALNKLYFNIDKCKIMTYTKKRVTQTYKYYLIDTELAKVSHIKDLGVNFDPYLSSMIIMHTS
;
A
#
# COMPACT_ATOMS: atom_id res chain seq x y z
N MET A 1 -14.02 -3.20 -1.22
CA MET A 1 -12.70 -2.72 -1.63
C MET A 1 -12.91 -1.45 -2.45
N ASN A 2 -12.35 -0.33 -2.02
CA ASN A 2 -12.49 0.99 -2.64
C ASN A 2 -11.24 1.39 -3.45
N SER A 3 -10.17 0.60 -3.33
CA SER A 3 -8.87 0.81 -3.97
C SER A 3 -8.66 -0.17 -5.12
N HIS A 4 -7.95 0.28 -6.17
CA HIS A 4 -7.51 -0.61 -7.24
C HIS A 4 -6.42 -1.56 -6.76
N LEU A 5 -6.58 -2.84 -7.10
CA LEU A 5 -5.68 -3.93 -6.77
C LEU A 5 -5.01 -4.43 -8.04
N LEU A 6 -3.68 -4.45 -8.08
CA LEU A 6 -2.92 -5.16 -9.10
C LEU A 6 -2.27 -6.37 -8.45
N LEU A 7 -2.56 -7.56 -8.97
CA LEU A 7 -1.82 -8.77 -8.68
C LEU A 7 -0.98 -9.12 -9.91
N PHE A 8 0.32 -9.25 -9.70
CA PHE A 8 1.21 -9.77 -10.72
C PHE A 8 2.24 -10.65 -10.02
N THR A 9 2.27 -11.93 -10.38
CA THR A 9 3.11 -12.94 -9.73
C THR A 9 2.94 -12.92 -8.20
N ASP A 10 4.05 -12.96 -7.49
CA ASP A 10 4.27 -12.77 -6.07
C ASP A 10 4.13 -11.30 -5.61
N ASP A 11 3.66 -10.36 -6.42
CA ASP A 11 3.44 -8.98 -5.99
C ASP A 11 1.96 -8.58 -5.96
N LEU A 12 1.58 -7.89 -4.89
CA LEU A 12 0.27 -7.28 -4.74
C LEU A 12 0.42 -5.78 -4.49
N LYS A 13 -0.21 -4.96 -5.31
CA LYS A 13 -0.05 -3.50 -5.22
C LYS A 13 -1.40 -2.81 -5.12
N ILE A 14 -1.51 -1.85 -4.20
CA ILE A 14 -2.72 -1.07 -3.95
C ILE A 14 -2.42 0.41 -4.12
N PHE A 15 -3.18 1.08 -4.99
CA PHE A 15 -2.93 2.48 -5.35
C PHE A 15 -4.17 3.34 -5.12
N PRO A 16 -4.44 3.75 -3.87
CA PRO A 16 -5.59 4.57 -3.54
C PRO A 16 -5.29 6.05 -3.74
N ILE A 17 -6.24 6.80 -4.27
CA ILE A 17 -6.15 8.26 -4.32
C ILE A 17 -6.70 8.83 -3.00
N ILE A 18 -5.83 9.36 -2.15
CA ILE A 18 -6.22 9.93 -0.84
C ILE A 18 -6.31 11.45 -0.95
N LYS A 19 -7.54 12.00 -1.03
CA LYS A 19 -7.78 13.46 -1.07
C LYS A 19 -8.25 14.00 0.27
N THR A 20 -9.00 13.18 1.01
CA THR A 20 -9.69 13.52 2.25
C THR A 20 -9.28 12.55 3.38
N PRO A 21 -9.48 12.95 4.66
CA PRO A 21 -9.33 12.02 5.79
C PRO A 21 -10.26 10.79 5.70
N ASN A 22 -11.40 10.91 5.01
CA ASN A 22 -12.30 9.79 4.79
C ASN A 22 -11.68 8.74 3.85
N ASP A 23 -10.97 9.18 2.81
CA ASP A 23 -10.28 8.26 1.88
C ASP A 23 -9.19 7.46 2.60
N GLU A 24 -8.52 8.08 3.57
CA GLU A 24 -7.54 7.40 4.43
C GLU A 24 -8.18 6.31 5.28
N LYS A 25 -9.36 6.59 5.85
CA LYS A 25 -10.14 5.61 6.59
C LYS A 25 -10.61 4.46 5.69
N LEU A 26 -11.04 4.76 4.47
CA LEU A 26 -11.43 3.74 3.48
C LEU A 26 -10.25 2.84 3.12
N LEU A 27 -9.05 3.41 2.96
CA LEU A 27 -7.83 2.63 2.73
C LEU A 27 -7.51 1.69 3.89
N LYS A 28 -7.63 2.14 5.15
CA LYS A 28 -7.46 1.25 6.32
C LYS A 28 -8.46 0.09 6.31
N ILE A 29 -9.72 0.37 5.95
CA ILE A 29 -10.75 -0.66 5.79
C ILE A 29 -10.36 -1.63 4.66
N ASP A 30 -9.89 -1.13 3.53
CA ASP A 30 -9.44 -1.95 2.41
C ASP A 30 -8.26 -2.86 2.76
N LEU A 31 -7.29 -2.37 3.55
CA LEU A 31 -6.18 -3.19 4.05
C LEU A 31 -6.68 -4.32 4.97
N ASN A 32 -7.67 -4.05 5.81
CA ASN A 32 -8.29 -5.09 6.64
C ASN A 32 -9.05 -6.12 5.80
N LEU A 33 -9.78 -5.69 4.78
CA LEU A 33 -10.45 -6.58 3.84
C LEU A 33 -9.46 -7.41 3.03
N LEU A 34 -8.34 -6.81 2.61
CA LEU A 34 -7.26 -7.52 1.95
C LEU A 34 -6.67 -8.60 2.86
N ASN A 35 -6.41 -8.26 4.11
CA ASN A 35 -5.88 -9.22 5.08
C ASN A 35 -6.78 -10.47 5.19
N ASN A 36 -8.09 -10.25 5.33
CA ASN A 36 -9.07 -11.32 5.36
C ASN A 36 -9.09 -12.12 4.06
N TRP A 37 -9.05 -11.45 2.91
CA TRP A 37 -9.03 -12.11 1.60
C TRP A 37 -7.77 -12.97 1.43
N CYS A 38 -6.60 -12.48 1.84
CA CYS A 38 -5.35 -13.24 1.77
C CYS A 38 -5.36 -14.45 2.70
N ALA A 39 -5.88 -14.31 3.92
CA ALA A 39 -6.07 -15.44 4.83
C ALA A 39 -6.99 -16.52 4.22
N LEU A 40 -8.10 -16.12 3.59
CA LEU A 40 -9.03 -17.04 2.93
C LEU A 40 -8.41 -17.72 1.69
N ASN A 41 -7.58 -17.01 0.95
CA ASN A 41 -6.94 -17.51 -0.27
C ASN A 41 -5.57 -18.15 -0.02
N LYS A 42 -5.14 -18.30 1.24
CA LYS A 42 -3.84 -18.86 1.65
C LYS A 42 -2.66 -18.13 1.01
N LEU A 43 -2.78 -16.82 0.83
CA LEU A 43 -1.72 -15.94 0.37
C LEU A 43 -0.98 -15.41 1.59
N TYR A 44 0.23 -15.91 1.81
CA TYR A 44 1.07 -15.50 2.94
C TYR A 44 1.98 -14.36 2.51
N PHE A 45 1.74 -13.16 3.05
CA PHE A 45 2.62 -12.03 2.80
C PHE A 45 3.89 -12.14 3.62
N ASN A 46 5.03 -11.82 3.00
CA ASN A 46 6.21 -11.43 3.76
C ASN A 46 6.05 -9.96 4.18
N ILE A 47 5.50 -9.76 5.38
CA ILE A 47 5.20 -8.44 5.93
C ILE A 47 6.45 -7.54 5.95
N ASP A 48 7.63 -8.11 6.22
CA ASP A 48 8.89 -7.35 6.27
C ASP A 48 9.26 -6.74 4.90
N LYS A 49 8.81 -7.38 3.82
CA LYS A 49 8.97 -6.89 2.44
C LYS A 49 7.83 -5.97 1.99
N CYS A 50 6.70 -5.94 2.69
CA CYS A 50 5.61 -5.02 2.39
C CYS A 50 6.00 -3.59 2.77
N LYS A 51 5.91 -2.65 1.82
CA LYS A 51 6.28 -1.25 2.03
C LYS A 51 5.13 -0.33 1.66
N ILE A 52 5.06 0.80 2.34
CA ILE A 52 4.15 1.86 1.94
C ILE A 52 4.92 3.05 1.38
N MET A 53 4.45 3.57 0.24
CA MET A 53 4.95 4.80 -0.33
C MET A 53 3.80 5.80 -0.50
N THR A 54 4.09 7.07 -0.31
CA THR A 54 3.11 8.14 -0.45
C THR A 54 3.65 9.19 -1.40
N TYR A 55 2.89 9.46 -2.44
CA TYR A 55 3.20 10.44 -3.48
C TYR A 55 2.21 11.59 -3.30
N THR A 56 2.71 12.80 -3.15
CA THR A 56 1.84 13.96 -2.93
C THR A 56 2.55 15.24 -3.33
N LYS A 57 1.77 16.16 -3.91
CA LYS A 57 2.22 17.52 -4.25
C LYS A 57 2.11 18.49 -3.07
N LYS A 58 1.55 18.04 -1.92
CA LYS A 58 1.40 18.86 -0.71
C LYS A 58 2.76 19.04 -0.04
N ARG A 59 3.13 20.28 0.27
CA ARG A 59 4.36 20.61 1.03
C ARG A 59 4.36 20.05 2.44
N VAL A 60 3.18 19.94 3.05
CA VAL A 60 2.97 19.30 4.36
C VAL A 60 2.20 18.00 4.14
N THR A 61 2.85 16.88 4.41
CA THR A 61 2.25 15.55 4.26
C THR A 61 1.82 15.05 5.63
N GLN A 62 0.55 14.68 5.77
CA GLN A 62 0.11 13.93 6.95
C GLN A 62 0.74 12.55 6.91
N THR A 63 1.40 12.18 8.02
CA THR A 63 2.00 10.86 8.18
C THR A 63 0.99 9.96 8.84
N TYR A 64 0.44 9.05 8.05
CA TYR A 64 -0.47 8.02 8.51
C TYR A 64 0.28 6.71 8.70
N LYS A 65 -0.13 5.98 9.73
CA LYS A 65 0.33 4.62 10.00
C LYS A 65 -0.66 3.65 9.38
N TYR A 66 -0.13 2.64 8.72
CA TYR A 66 -0.90 1.58 8.08
C TYR A 66 -0.41 0.25 8.60
N TYR A 67 -1.35 -0.67 8.79
CA TYR A 67 -1.09 -1.96 9.40
C TYR A 67 -1.56 -3.06 8.45
N LEU A 68 -0.79 -4.13 8.38
CA LEU A 68 -1.12 -5.36 7.69
C LEU A 68 -0.80 -6.52 8.64
N ILE A 69 -1.78 -7.40 8.91
CA ILE A 69 -1.63 -8.50 9.87
C ILE A 69 -1.03 -7.98 11.20
N ASP A 70 -1.68 -6.95 11.75
CA ASP A 70 -1.28 -6.28 13.01
C ASP A 70 0.14 -5.70 13.06
N THR A 71 0.84 -5.64 11.93
CA THR A 71 2.21 -5.12 11.83
C THR A 71 2.22 -3.79 11.09
N GLU A 72 2.92 -2.78 11.64
CA GLU A 72 3.05 -1.47 11.02
C GLU A 72 3.89 -1.58 9.74
N LEU A 73 3.35 -1.15 8.60
CA LEU A 73 4.06 -1.16 7.33
C LEU A 73 5.14 -0.08 7.32
N ALA A 74 6.36 -0.47 6.93
CA ALA A 74 7.47 0.47 6.81
C ALA A 74 7.23 1.47 5.68
N LYS A 75 7.25 2.76 6.02
CA LYS A 75 7.15 3.85 5.04
C LYS A 75 8.50 4.09 4.38
N VAL A 76 8.51 4.15 3.06
CA VAL A 76 9.70 4.41 2.26
C VAL A 76 9.46 5.59 1.31
N SER A 77 10.52 6.32 1.00
CA SER A 77 10.49 7.44 0.06
C SER A 77 10.85 7.05 -1.37
N HIS A 78 11.37 5.84 -1.56
CA HIS A 78 11.78 5.29 -2.86
C HIS A 78 11.51 3.79 -2.87
N ILE A 79 10.85 3.31 -3.93
CA ILE A 79 10.73 1.88 -4.23
C ILE A 79 11.28 1.67 -5.63
N LYS A 80 12.22 0.73 -5.76
CA LYS A 80 12.75 0.29 -7.03
C LYS A 80 12.01 -0.99 -7.43
N ASP A 81 11.25 -0.92 -8.50
CA ASP A 81 10.39 -2.02 -8.95
C ASP A 81 10.68 -2.26 -10.44
N LEU A 82 11.13 -3.48 -10.75
CA LEU A 82 11.61 -3.92 -12.08
C LEU A 82 12.65 -3.01 -12.76
N GLY A 83 13.44 -2.27 -11.97
CA GLY A 83 14.47 -1.34 -12.49
C GLY A 83 13.94 0.04 -12.88
N VAL A 84 12.65 0.30 -12.68
CA VAL A 84 12.02 1.62 -12.88
C VAL A 84 11.94 2.36 -11.55
N ASN A 85 12.31 3.64 -11.56
CA ASN A 85 12.11 4.53 -10.43
C ASN A 85 10.73 5.19 -10.57
N PHE A 86 9.87 5.00 -9.58
CA PHE A 86 8.58 5.68 -9.54
C PHE A 86 8.74 7.11 -9.00
N ASP A 87 8.23 8.08 -9.76
CA ASP A 87 8.36 9.51 -9.51
C ASP A 87 7.31 10.01 -8.47
N PRO A 88 7.71 10.76 -7.41
CA PRO A 88 6.87 11.37 -6.37
C PRO A 88 5.60 12.13 -6.80
N TYR A 89 5.44 12.47 -8.09
CA TYR A 89 4.44 13.44 -8.53
C TYR A 89 3.07 12.88 -8.95
N LEU A 90 2.84 11.55 -9.00
CA LEU A 90 1.67 11.00 -9.72
C LEU A 90 0.48 10.49 -8.86
N SER A 91 0.63 9.69 -7.79
CA SER A 91 -0.48 9.27 -6.88
C SER A 91 0.00 8.40 -5.71
N SER A 92 -0.62 8.51 -4.51
CA SER A 92 -0.30 7.68 -3.34
C SER A 92 -0.35 6.18 -3.66
N MET A 93 0.64 5.40 -3.23
CA MET A 93 0.90 4.09 -3.82
C MET A 93 1.55 3.14 -2.81
N ILE A 94 0.79 2.13 -2.40
CA ILE A 94 1.24 1.09 -1.47
C ILE A 94 1.69 -0.13 -2.28
N ILE A 95 2.90 -0.61 -2.02
CA ILE A 95 3.47 -1.76 -2.73
C ILE A 95 3.67 -2.88 -1.71
N MET A 96 2.85 -3.93 -1.80
CA MET A 96 2.96 -5.11 -0.96
C MET A 96 3.65 -6.21 -1.75
N HIS A 97 4.95 -6.39 -1.51
CA HIS A 97 5.67 -7.55 -2.03
C HIS A 97 5.23 -8.80 -1.27
N THR A 98 4.71 -9.80 -1.97
CA THR A 98 4.54 -11.16 -1.45
C THR A 98 5.80 -11.96 -1.83
N SER A 99 6.11 -13.05 -1.13
CA SER A 99 7.24 -13.91 -1.46
C SER A 99 6.87 -15.35 -1.16
#